data_AF-A0AAW2L2C3-F1
#
_entry.id   AF-A0AAW2L2C3-F1
#
_cell.length_a   1.000
_cell.length_b   1.000
_cell.length_c   1.000
_cell.angle_alpha   90.00
_cell.angle_beta   90.00
_cell.angle_gamma   90.00
#
_symmetry.space_group_name_H-M   'P 1'
#
loop_
_entity.id
_entity.type
_entity.pdbx_description
1 polymer ?
#
loop_
_entity_poly.entity_id
_entity_poly.type
_entity_poly.pdbx_seq_one_letter_code
_entity_poly.pdbx_strand_id
1 'polypeptide(L)'
;IEGHYMSVKSAGNLSTLFDVGGIIGGVLAGYISDKLRARATTAASFMYIAIPSMLLYRRYGSMSKVTNIVLMMITGLLVNGPYALITTAVSADLGTHSSLKGDSRALATVTAIIDGTGSIGAAIGPLLTGILSSMSWDAVFSMLIVGASAAGLLLTHLVIFEIKEKFSKQSSNEQNNLAGMAALGYAMMNQLCDL
;
A
#
# COMPACT_ATOMS: atom_id res chain seq x y z
N ILE A 1 -31.32 1.72 -9.65
CA ILE A 1 -31.03 0.30 -9.32
C ILE A 1 -32.30 -0.26 -8.71
N GLU A 2 -33.10 -0.96 -9.51
CA GLU A 2 -34.23 -1.72 -8.97
C GLU A 2 -33.67 -2.85 -8.10
N GLY A 3 -34.24 -2.97 -6.90
CA GLY A 3 -33.84 -3.91 -5.86
C GLY A 3 -34.15 -5.35 -6.22
N HIS A 4 -33.45 -5.91 -7.21
CA HIS A 4 -33.20 -7.34 -7.19
C HIS A 4 -32.28 -7.61 -6.01
N TYR A 5 -32.89 -8.02 -4.90
CA TYR A 5 -32.22 -8.64 -3.76
C TYR A 5 -31.24 -9.68 -4.30
N MET A 6 -29.96 -9.31 -4.36
CA MET A 6 -28.88 -10.27 -4.46
C MET A 6 -29.07 -11.19 -3.27
N SER A 7 -29.50 -12.44 -3.54
CA SER A 7 -29.68 -13.46 -2.51
C SER A 7 -28.49 -13.41 -1.55
N VAL A 8 -28.73 -13.57 -0.25
CA VAL A 8 -27.72 -13.50 0.82
C VAL A 8 -26.47 -14.34 0.48
N LYS A 9 -26.67 -15.43 -0.28
CA LYS A 9 -25.62 -16.31 -0.82
C LYS A 9 -24.72 -15.65 -1.88
N SER A 10 -25.26 -14.80 -2.73
CA SER A 10 -24.52 -14.03 -3.75
C SER A 10 -23.72 -12.89 -3.12
N ALA A 11 -24.25 -12.20 -2.11
CA ALA A 11 -23.52 -11.15 -1.38
C ALA A 11 -22.37 -11.74 -0.54
N GLY A 12 -22.61 -12.86 0.14
CA GLY A 12 -21.59 -13.59 0.90
C GLY A 12 -20.46 -14.11 0.01
N ASN A 13 -20.79 -14.75 -1.13
CA ASN A 13 -19.78 -15.20 -2.09
C ASN A 13 -18.94 -14.05 -2.65
N LEU A 14 -19.52 -12.86 -2.77
CA LEU A 14 -18.85 -11.70 -3.33
C LEU A 14 -17.85 -11.07 -2.36
N SER A 15 -18.17 -11.03 -1.07
CA SER A 15 -17.22 -10.68 -0.01
C SER A 15 -16.03 -11.64 0.02
N THR A 16 -16.27 -12.95 -0.12
CA THR A 16 -15.17 -13.92 -0.16
C THR A 16 -14.21 -13.65 -1.32
N LEU A 17 -14.71 -13.28 -2.51
CA LEU A 17 -13.87 -12.95 -3.65
C LEU A 17 -13.02 -11.69 -3.42
N PHE A 18 -13.56 -10.69 -2.74
CA PHE A 18 -12.79 -9.52 -2.34
C PHE A 18 -11.62 -9.93 -1.43
N ASP A 19 -11.86 -10.82 -0.46
CA ASP A 19 -10.83 -11.31 0.45
C ASP A 19 -9.77 -12.16 -0.27
N VAL A 20 -10.16 -13.04 -1.20
CA VAL A 20 -9.21 -13.82 -2.02
C VAL A 20 -8.34 -12.87 -2.86
N GLY A 21 -8.95 -11.89 -3.52
CA GLY A 21 -8.22 -10.85 -4.24
C GLY A 21 -7.25 -10.14 -3.31
N GLY A 22 -7.66 -9.85 -2.08
CA GLY A 22 -6.85 -9.19 -1.07
C GLY A 22 -5.64 -10.00 -0.59
N ILE A 23 -5.78 -11.31 -0.40
CA ILE A 23 -4.65 -12.20 -0.08
C ILE A 23 -3.60 -12.14 -1.19
N ILE A 24 -4.04 -12.29 -2.45
CA ILE A 24 -3.16 -12.20 -3.63
C ILE A 24 -2.51 -10.81 -3.68
N GLY A 25 -3.27 -9.75 -3.43
CA GLY A 25 -2.79 -8.38 -3.39
C GLY A 25 -1.76 -8.12 -2.30
N GLY A 26 -1.93 -8.68 -1.11
CA GLY A 26 -0.95 -8.58 -0.03
C GLY A 26 0.39 -9.19 -0.43
N VAL A 27 0.36 -10.39 -1.02
CA VAL A 27 1.57 -11.06 -1.52
C VAL A 27 2.23 -10.25 -2.65
N LEU A 28 1.45 -9.77 -3.62
CA LEU A 28 1.97 -8.99 -4.74
C LEU A 28 2.53 -7.63 -4.28
N ALA A 29 1.84 -6.92 -3.39
CA ALA A 29 2.30 -5.65 -2.84
C ALA A 29 3.59 -5.83 -2.02
N GLY A 30 3.66 -6.89 -1.20
CA GLY A 30 4.88 -7.29 -0.50
C GLY A 30 6.04 -7.50 -1.48
N TYR A 31 5.84 -8.39 -2.46
CA TYR A 31 6.85 -8.70 -3.47
C TYR A 31 7.32 -7.48 -4.28
N ILE A 32 6.39 -6.67 -4.80
CA ILE A 32 6.71 -5.47 -5.59
C ILE A 32 7.48 -4.47 -4.72
N SER A 33 7.01 -4.23 -3.50
CA SER A 33 7.64 -3.25 -2.61
C SER A 33 9.03 -3.67 -2.14
N ASP A 34 9.26 -4.97 -1.92
CA ASP A 34 10.59 -5.53 -1.64
C ASP A 34 11.54 -5.30 -2.82
N LYS A 35 11.08 -5.61 -4.04
CA LYS A 35 11.88 -5.45 -5.27
C LYS A 35 12.24 -3.99 -5.54
N LEU A 36 11.30 -3.08 -5.34
CA LEU A 36 11.51 -1.64 -5.51
C LEU A 36 12.20 -1.00 -4.30
N ARG A 37 12.30 -1.72 -3.17
CA ARG A 37 12.64 -1.20 -1.84
C ARG A 37 11.85 0.08 -1.52
N ALA A 38 10.56 0.10 -1.88
CA ALA A 38 9.72 1.30 -1.86
C ALA A 38 8.31 0.96 -1.38
N ARG A 39 8.11 0.91 -0.06
CA ARG A 39 6.85 0.52 0.58
C ARG A 39 5.76 1.57 0.34
N ALA A 40 6.08 2.83 0.62
CA ALA A 40 5.14 3.93 0.51
C ALA A 40 4.69 4.13 -0.95
N THR A 41 5.65 4.06 -1.88
CA THR A 41 5.38 4.19 -3.32
C THR A 41 4.48 3.06 -3.82
N THR A 42 4.73 1.82 -3.39
CA THR A 42 3.90 0.67 -3.78
C THR A 42 2.48 0.80 -3.22
N ALA A 43 2.34 1.14 -1.92
CA ALA A 43 1.03 1.35 -1.30
C ALA A 43 0.24 2.48 -1.97
N ALA A 44 0.87 3.63 -2.21
CA ALA A 44 0.24 4.77 -2.87
C ALA A 44 -0.22 4.41 -4.30
N SER A 45 0.62 3.69 -5.05
CA SER A 45 0.29 3.25 -6.41
C SER A 45 -0.94 2.35 -6.43
N PHE A 46 -1.02 1.37 -5.51
CA PHE A 46 -2.19 0.51 -5.39
C PHE A 46 -3.45 1.31 -5.04
N MET A 47 -3.35 2.27 -4.11
CA MET A 47 -4.47 3.13 -3.73
C MET A 47 -4.96 4.01 -4.88
N TYR A 48 -4.05 4.58 -5.67
CA TYR A 48 -4.42 5.39 -6.84
C TYR A 48 -5.08 4.56 -7.95
N ILE A 49 -4.65 3.31 -8.14
CA ILE A 49 -5.27 2.38 -9.11
C ILE A 49 -6.60 1.83 -8.56
N ALA A 50 -6.78 1.76 -7.24
CA ALA A 50 -8.04 1.33 -6.62
C ALA A 50 -9.21 2.28 -6.98
N ILE A 51 -8.95 3.58 -7.13
CA ILE A 51 -9.96 4.59 -7.49
C ILE A 51 -10.66 4.28 -8.83
N PRO A 52 -9.96 4.17 -9.97
CA PRO A 52 -10.58 3.80 -11.24
C PRO A 52 -11.13 2.37 -11.20
N SER A 53 -10.55 1.44 -10.43
CA SER A 53 -11.11 0.10 -10.25
C SER A 53 -12.50 0.14 -9.62
N MET A 54 -12.70 0.95 -8.57
CA MET A 54 -14.00 1.11 -7.92
C MET A 54 -15.03 1.77 -8.84
N LEU A 55 -14.62 2.74 -9.66
CA LEU A 55 -15.47 3.34 -10.69
C LEU A 55 -15.89 2.32 -11.75
N LEU A 56 -14.95 1.51 -12.24
CA LEU A 56 -15.22 0.42 -13.19
C LEU A 56 -16.16 -0.63 -12.59
N TYR A 57 -15.94 -1.01 -11.33
CA TYR A 57 -16.83 -1.90 -10.60
C TYR A 57 -18.24 -1.32 -10.51
N ARG A 58 -18.38 -0.03 -10.19
CA ARG A 58 -19.69 0.63 -10.13
C ARG A 58 -20.40 0.65 -11.49
N ARG A 59 -19.67 0.89 -12.57
CA ARG A 59 -20.24 1.01 -13.92
C ARG A 59 -20.55 -0.33 -14.57
N TYR A 60 -19.69 -1.33 -14.38
CA TYR A 60 -19.70 -2.58 -15.15
C TYR A 60 -19.92 -3.84 -14.29
N GLY A 61 -19.90 -3.71 -12.96
CA GLY A 61 -20.08 -4.84 -12.04
C GLY A 61 -21.44 -5.52 -12.15
N SER A 62 -22.46 -4.88 -12.71
CA SER A 62 -23.78 -5.49 -12.93
C SER A 62 -23.96 -6.13 -14.31
N MET A 63 -23.00 -5.98 -15.24
CA MET A 63 -23.17 -6.46 -16.63
C MET A 63 -23.10 -7.98 -16.75
N SER A 64 -22.19 -8.63 -16.03
CA SER A 64 -22.07 -10.10 -16.04
C SER A 64 -21.49 -10.61 -14.72
N LYS A 65 -21.80 -11.87 -14.38
CA LYS A 65 -21.24 -12.51 -13.17
C LYS A 65 -19.71 -12.59 -13.24
N VAL A 66 -19.14 -12.87 -14.41
CA VAL A 66 -17.68 -12.97 -14.59
C VAL A 66 -17.03 -11.60 -14.39
N THR A 67 -17.59 -10.55 -15.00
CA THR A 67 -17.13 -9.16 -14.83
C THR A 67 -17.20 -8.73 -13.37
N ASN A 68 -18.28 -9.09 -12.68
CA ASN A 68 -18.46 -8.82 -11.25
C ASN A 68 -17.37 -9.50 -10.40
N ILE A 69 -17.12 -10.79 -10.63
CA ILE A 69 -16.08 -11.57 -9.94
C ILE A 69 -14.70 -10.97 -10.17
N VAL A 70 -14.33 -10.70 -11.42
CA VAL A 70 -13.01 -10.17 -11.79
C VAL A 70 -12.79 -8.79 -11.18
N LEU A 71 -13.76 -7.87 -11.31
CA LEU A 71 -13.63 -6.52 -10.75
C LEU A 71 -13.62 -6.54 -9.22
N MET A 72 -14.32 -7.48 -8.57
CA MET A 72 -14.27 -7.63 -7.12
C MET A 72 -12.90 -8.12 -6.64
N MET A 73 -12.33 -9.13 -7.32
CA MET A 73 -10.98 -9.63 -7.06
C MET A 73 -9.93 -8.52 -7.26
N ILE A 74 -10.03 -7.74 -8.35
CA ILE A 74 -9.11 -6.62 -8.62
C ILE A 74 -9.24 -5.53 -7.55
N THR A 75 -10.46 -5.17 -7.17
CA THR A 75 -10.67 -4.15 -6.14
C THR A 75 -10.15 -4.63 -4.77
N GLY A 76 -10.38 -5.90 -4.42
CA GLY A 76 -9.83 -6.53 -3.22
C GLY A 76 -8.30 -6.53 -3.20
N LEU A 77 -7.68 -6.91 -4.32
CA LEU A 77 -6.23 -6.87 -4.51
C LEU A 77 -5.67 -5.47 -4.27
N LEU A 78 -6.29 -4.45 -4.88
CA LEU A 78 -5.81 -3.07 -4.85
C LEU A 78 -6.05 -2.37 -3.51
N VAL A 79 -7.06 -2.77 -2.74
CA VAL A 79 -7.39 -2.16 -1.44
C VAL A 79 -6.71 -2.91 -0.29
N ASN A 80 -6.80 -4.24 -0.27
CA ASN A 80 -6.22 -5.03 0.82
C ASN A 80 -4.70 -5.21 0.66
N GLY A 81 -4.16 -5.11 -0.56
CA GLY A 81 -2.72 -5.09 -0.80
C GLY A 81 -1.98 -4.00 -0.03
N PRO A 82 -2.32 -2.70 -0.20
CA PRO A 82 -1.71 -1.62 0.57
C PRO A 82 -2.03 -1.71 2.06
N TYR A 83 -3.23 -2.16 2.46
CA TYR A 83 -3.53 -2.42 3.86
C TYR A 83 -2.56 -3.42 4.48
N ALA A 84 -2.39 -4.60 3.87
CA ALA A 84 -1.47 -5.63 4.34
C ALA A 84 -0.02 -5.12 4.38
N LEU A 85 0.39 -4.35 3.37
CA LEU A 85 1.74 -3.80 3.31
C LEU A 85 2.01 -2.79 4.46
N ILE A 86 1.05 -1.92 4.75
CA ILE A 86 1.17 -0.91 5.81
C ILE A 86 1.17 -1.57 7.19
N THR A 87 0.26 -2.51 7.45
CA THR A 87 0.14 -3.13 8.78
C THR A 87 1.30 -4.05 9.10
N THR A 88 1.88 -4.72 8.09
CA THR A 88 2.94 -5.71 8.29
C THR A 88 4.33 -5.17 7.98
N ALA A 89 4.61 -4.86 6.70
CA ALA A 89 5.95 -4.53 6.23
C ALA A 89 6.42 -3.17 6.77
N VAL A 90 5.56 -2.14 6.78
CA VAL A 90 5.94 -0.82 7.32
C VAL A 90 6.16 -0.88 8.83
N SER A 91 5.32 -1.60 9.58
CA SER A 91 5.54 -1.83 11.02
C SER A 91 6.87 -2.53 11.29
N ALA A 92 7.20 -3.56 10.51
CA ALA A 92 8.46 -4.29 10.63
C ALA A 92 9.67 -3.39 10.28
N ASP A 93 9.58 -2.61 9.21
CA ASP A 93 10.64 -1.70 8.78
C ASP A 93 10.92 -0.65 9.86
N LEU A 94 9.88 -0.07 10.47
CA LEU A 94 10.00 0.86 11.60
C LEU A 94 10.68 0.22 12.82
N GLY A 95 10.40 -1.06 13.10
CA GLY A 95 11.07 -1.81 14.18
C GLY A 95 12.57 -2.02 13.99
N THR A 96 13.04 -2.01 12.73
CA THR A 96 14.46 -2.14 12.41
C THR A 96 15.16 -0.80 12.23
N HIS A 97 14.42 0.32 12.23
CA HIS A 97 14.95 1.66 12.08
C HIS A 97 15.90 1.99 13.23
N SER A 98 17.00 2.68 12.94
CA SER A 98 18.08 2.99 13.92
C SER A 98 17.59 3.70 15.19
N SER A 99 16.48 4.44 15.11
CA SER A 99 15.83 5.14 16.21
C SER A 99 15.02 4.24 17.15
N LEU A 100 14.68 3.02 16.71
CA LEU A 100 13.82 2.07 17.42
C LEU A 100 14.48 0.67 17.57
N LYS A 101 15.64 0.47 16.96
CA LYS A 101 16.37 -0.79 16.94
C LYS A 101 16.77 -1.21 18.35
N GLY A 102 16.13 -2.27 18.85
CA GLY A 102 16.36 -2.82 20.19
C GLY A 102 15.35 -2.35 21.25
N ASP A 103 14.50 -1.38 20.95
CA ASP A 103 13.39 -0.96 21.82
C ASP A 103 12.08 -1.62 21.39
N SER A 104 11.83 -2.82 21.92
CA SER A 104 10.61 -3.58 21.64
C SER A 104 9.34 -2.87 22.08
N ARG A 105 9.41 -1.95 23.06
CA ARG A 105 8.24 -1.17 23.50
C ARG A 105 7.86 -0.13 22.46
N ALA A 106 8.85 0.59 21.93
CA ALA A 106 8.59 1.62 20.93
C ALA A 106 8.04 1.01 19.61
N LEU A 107 8.54 -0.16 19.19
CA LEU A 107 7.98 -0.93 18.07
C LEU A 107 6.53 -1.39 18.34
N ALA A 108 6.27 -1.93 19.54
CA ALA A 108 4.93 -2.36 19.92
C ALA A 108 3.94 -1.18 19.90
N THR A 109 4.36 0.01 20.36
CA THR A 109 3.54 1.22 20.31
C THR A 109 3.20 1.64 18.88
N VAL A 110 4.19 1.67 17.98
CA VAL A 110 3.95 2.01 16.56
C VAL A 110 2.98 1.02 15.91
N THR A 111 3.19 -0.28 16.14
CA THR A 111 2.31 -1.34 15.63
C THR A 111 0.90 -1.20 16.20
N ALA A 112 0.76 -0.90 17.50
CA ALA A 112 -0.52 -0.69 18.14
C ALA A 112 -1.27 0.55 17.62
N ILE A 113 -0.55 1.62 17.24
CA ILE A 113 -1.17 2.80 16.61
C ILE A 113 -1.69 2.44 15.21
N ILE A 114 -0.89 1.73 14.42
CA ILE A 114 -1.27 1.31 13.06
C ILE A 114 -2.50 0.39 13.13
N ASP A 115 -2.46 -0.64 13.98
CA ASP A 115 -3.56 -1.59 14.12
C ASP A 115 -4.80 -0.96 14.76
N GLY A 116 -4.61 -0.09 15.75
CA GLY A 116 -5.68 0.64 16.41
C GLY A 116 -6.43 1.57 15.44
N THR A 117 -5.70 2.32 14.61
CA THR A 117 -6.33 3.17 13.58
C THR A 117 -7.02 2.34 12.49
N GLY A 118 -6.44 1.20 12.10
CA GLY A 118 -7.09 0.24 11.21
C GLY A 118 -8.41 -0.29 11.76
N SER A 119 -8.43 -0.65 13.05
CA SER A 119 -9.63 -1.15 13.75
C SER A 119 -10.75 -0.09 13.83
N ILE A 120 -10.40 1.18 14.07
CA ILE A 120 -11.35 2.30 14.03
C ILE A 120 -11.99 2.40 12.63
N GLY A 121 -11.18 2.32 11.58
CA GLY A 121 -11.67 2.30 10.20
C GLY A 121 -12.60 1.11 9.91
N ALA A 122 -12.23 -0.08 10.38
CA ALA A 122 -13.04 -1.29 10.23
C ALA A 122 -14.38 -1.25 10.98
N ALA A 123 -14.48 -0.47 12.06
CA ALA A 123 -15.75 -0.23 12.76
C ALA A 123 -16.60 0.85 12.06
N ILE A 124 -15.99 1.96 11.65
CA ILE A 124 -16.70 3.10 11.05
C ILE A 124 -17.15 2.79 9.61
N GLY A 125 -16.34 2.08 8.83
CA GLY A 125 -16.62 1.80 7.41
C GLY A 125 -17.95 1.09 7.17
N PRO A 126 -18.23 -0.06 7.81
CA PRO A 126 -19.51 -0.75 7.71
C PRO A 126 -20.67 0.06 8.28
N LEU A 127 -20.47 0.83 9.35
CA LEU A 127 -21.49 1.72 9.91
C LEU A 127 -21.93 2.78 8.89
N LEU A 128 -20.97 3.50 8.29
CA LEU A 128 -21.26 4.49 7.26
C LEU A 128 -21.84 3.85 6.00
N THR A 129 -21.33 2.67 5.60
CA THR A 129 -21.85 1.90 4.47
C THR A 129 -23.32 1.53 4.70
N GLY A 130 -23.68 1.08 5.90
CA GLY A 130 -25.04 0.75 6.26
C GLY A 130 -25.98 1.96 6.13
N ILE A 131 -25.60 3.10 6.72
CA ILE A 131 -26.38 4.34 6.66
C ILE A 131 -26.52 4.83 5.21
N LEU A 132 -25.41 4.92 4.46
CA LEU A 132 -25.41 5.46 3.09
C LEU A 132 -26.10 4.51 2.09
N SER A 133 -26.01 3.20 2.28
CA SER A 133 -26.67 2.21 1.41
C SER A 133 -28.20 2.34 1.44
N SER A 134 -28.76 2.83 2.54
CA SER A 134 -30.19 3.13 2.65
C SER A 134 -30.62 4.33 1.78
N MET A 135 -29.69 5.23 1.47
CA MET A 135 -29.94 6.42 0.63
C MET A 135 -29.64 6.13 -0.84
N SER A 136 -28.41 5.69 -1.14
CA SER A 136 -27.99 5.30 -2.48
C SER A 136 -26.67 4.54 -2.45
N TRP A 137 -26.57 3.50 -3.27
CA TRP A 137 -25.30 2.83 -3.52
C TRP A 137 -24.24 3.75 -4.14
N ASP A 138 -24.62 4.80 -4.87
CA ASP A 138 -23.66 5.79 -5.38
C ASP A 138 -22.96 6.55 -4.25
N ALA A 139 -23.67 6.81 -3.15
CA ALA A 139 -23.10 7.47 -1.98
C ALA A 139 -22.06 6.58 -1.28
N VAL A 140 -22.30 5.26 -1.21
CA VAL A 140 -21.33 4.29 -0.68
C VAL A 140 -20.07 4.27 -1.53
N PHE A 141 -20.19 4.14 -2.86
CA PHE A 141 -19.02 4.15 -3.74
C PHE A 141 -18.27 5.48 -3.71
N SER A 142 -19.00 6.60 -3.60
CA SER A 142 -18.39 7.92 -3.46
C SER A 142 -17.60 8.04 -2.16
N MET A 143 -18.13 7.54 -1.04
CA MET A 143 -17.42 7.47 0.24
C MET A 143 -16.12 6.67 0.13
N LEU A 144 -16.17 5.49 -0.50
CA LEU A 144 -14.98 4.64 -0.69
C LEU A 144 -13.92 5.32 -1.57
N ILE A 145 -14.35 5.99 -2.65
CA ILE A 145 -13.45 6.72 -3.56
C ILE A 145 -12.82 7.93 -2.84
N VAL A 146 -13.60 8.70 -2.09
CA VAL A 146 -13.09 9.84 -1.32
C VAL A 146 -12.10 9.36 -0.25
N GLY A 147 -12.44 8.29 0.46
CA GLY A 147 -11.55 7.66 1.44
C GLY A 147 -10.24 7.17 0.81
N ALA A 148 -10.33 6.47 -0.32
CA ALA A 148 -9.15 6.01 -1.04
C ALA A 148 -8.29 7.15 -1.60
N SER A 149 -8.92 8.23 -2.07
CA SER A 149 -8.23 9.43 -2.55
C SER A 149 -7.52 10.15 -1.41
N ALA A 150 -8.18 10.29 -0.25
CA ALA A 150 -7.57 10.88 0.95
C ALA A 150 -6.38 10.04 1.43
N ALA A 151 -6.52 8.71 1.48
CA ALA A 151 -5.43 7.80 1.81
C ALA A 151 -4.26 7.90 0.81
N GLY A 152 -4.54 7.91 -0.50
CA GLY A 152 -3.51 8.10 -1.54
C GLY A 152 -2.78 9.44 -1.41
N LEU A 153 -3.50 10.52 -1.09
CA LEU A 153 -2.92 11.85 -0.88
C LEU A 153 -2.00 11.88 0.36
N LEU A 154 -2.42 11.27 1.47
CA LEU A 154 -1.59 11.15 2.67
C LEU A 154 -0.35 10.28 2.42
N LEU A 155 -0.50 9.16 1.71
CA LEU A 155 0.61 8.31 1.32
C LEU A 155 1.60 9.04 0.40
N THR A 156 1.14 9.97 -0.43
CA THR A 156 2.02 10.74 -1.33
C THR A 156 3.06 11.56 -0.57
N HIS A 157 2.73 12.10 0.61
CA HIS A 157 3.74 12.74 1.46
C HIS A 157 4.85 11.76 1.87
N LEU A 158 4.48 10.52 2.19
CA LEU A 158 5.43 9.46 2.53
C LEU A 158 6.25 9.02 1.31
N VAL A 159 5.63 8.98 0.12
CA VAL A 159 6.33 8.73 -1.17
C VAL A 159 7.40 9.78 -1.43
N ILE A 160 7.09 11.06 -1.23
CA ILE A 160 8.07 12.15 -1.42
C ILE A 160 9.26 11.96 -0.48
N PHE A 161 9.03 11.58 0.77
CA PHE A 161 10.10 11.30 1.73
C PHE A 161 10.96 10.10 1.30
N GLU A 162 10.32 8.99 0.92
CA GLU A 162 10.98 7.76 0.47
C GLU A 162 11.83 8.00 -0.79
N ILE A 163 11.34 8.78 -1.75
CA ILE A 163 12.07 9.16 -2.95
C ILE A 163 13.29 10.02 -2.60
N LYS A 164 13.11 11.05 -1.77
CA LYS A 164 14.23 11.92 -1.34
C LYS A 164 15.34 11.13 -0.65
N GLU A 165 14.98 10.19 0.22
CA GLU A 165 15.97 9.34 0.91
C GLU A 165 16.76 8.46 -0.08
N LYS A 166 16.09 7.88 -1.08
CA LYS A 166 16.75 7.09 -2.14
C LYS A 166 17.74 7.92 -2.94
N PHE A 167 17.36 9.13 -3.36
CA PHE A 167 18.24 10.03 -4.10
C PHE A 167 19.47 10.43 -3.26
N SER A 168 19.30 10.77 -1.98
CA SER A 168 20.42 11.10 -1.09
C SER A 168 21.41 9.94 -0.93
N LYS A 169 20.92 8.70 -0.78
CA LYS A 169 21.79 7.51 -0.67
C LYS A 169 22.56 7.25 -1.97
N GLN A 170 21.95 7.49 -3.12
CA GLN A 170 22.60 7.31 -4.42
C GLN A 170 23.77 8.30 -4.59
N SER A 171 23.54 9.59 -4.33
CA SER A 171 24.59 10.62 -4.43
C SER A 171 25.79 10.34 -3.50
N SER A 172 25.53 9.94 -2.25
CA SER A 172 26.60 9.59 -1.32
C SER A 172 27.40 8.36 -1.77
N ASN A 173 26.74 7.36 -2.36
CA ASN A 173 27.42 6.15 -2.84
C ASN A 173 28.30 6.46 -4.06
N GLU A 174 27.86 7.35 -4.95
CA GLU A 174 28.62 7.81 -6.11
C GLU A 174 29.87 8.59 -5.69
N GLN A 175 29.74 9.47 -4.69
CA GLN A 175 30.86 10.23 -4.14
C GLN A 175 31.88 9.34 -3.40
N ASN A 176 31.41 8.34 -2.65
CA ASN A 176 32.29 7.36 -1.99
C ASN A 176 33.05 6.50 -3.00
N ASN A 177 32.41 6.08 -4.08
CA ASN A 177 33.07 5.31 -5.15
C ASN A 177 34.14 6.15 -5.86
N LEU A 178 33.85 7.42 -6.16
CA LEU A 178 34.83 8.33 -6.76
C LEU A 178 36.05 8.54 -5.86
N ALA A 179 35.82 8.76 -4.55
CA ALA A 179 36.89 8.92 -3.56
C ALA A 179 37.74 7.65 -3.41
N GLY A 180 37.11 6.47 -3.39
CA GLY A 180 37.82 5.19 -3.34
C GLY A 180 38.70 4.95 -4.57
N MET A 181 38.20 5.29 -5.76
CA MET A 181 38.95 5.15 -7.02
C MET A 181 40.14 6.11 -7.09
N ALA A 182 39.98 7.34 -6.58
CA ALA A 182 41.09 8.29 -6.44
C ALA A 182 42.15 7.79 -5.45
N ALA A 183 41.75 7.26 -4.29
CA ALA A 183 42.68 6.72 -3.29
C ALA A 183 43.51 5.53 -3.81
N LEU A 184 42.87 4.62 -4.56
CA LEU A 184 43.55 3.52 -5.26
C LEU A 184 44.58 4.04 -6.27
N GLY A 185 44.24 5.08 -7.03
CA GLY A 185 45.16 5.74 -7.96
C GLY A 185 46.40 6.32 -7.27
N TYR A 186 46.22 7.03 -6.15
CA TYR A 186 47.34 7.56 -5.36
C TYR A 186 48.23 6.44 -4.78
N ALA A 187 47.63 5.35 -4.30
CA ALA A 187 48.38 4.22 -3.76
C ALA A 187 49.25 3.53 -4.82
N MET A 188 48.71 3.31 -6.03
CA MET A 188 49.47 2.76 -7.16
C MET A 188 50.60 3.67 -7.60
N MET A 189 50.38 4.98 -7.63
CA MET A 189 51.41 5.96 -8.00
C MET A 189 52.59 5.95 -7.00
N ASN A 190 52.31 5.88 -5.70
CA ASN A 190 53.35 5.81 -4.68
C ASN A 190 54.17 4.51 -4.80
N GLN A 191 53.52 3.36 -5.02
CA GLN A 191 54.25 2.11 -5.23
C GLN A 191 55.18 2.13 -6.47
N LEU A 192 54.81 2.86 -7.51
CA LEU A 192 55.66 3.03 -8.70
C LEU A 192 56.84 3.99 -8.46
N CYS A 193 56.70 4.98 -7.57
CA CYS A 193 57.79 5.87 -7.21
C CYS A 193 58.84 5.23 -6.28
N ASP A 194 58.46 4.16 -5.57
CA ASP A 194 59.35 3.43 -4.64
C ASP A 194 60.17 2.31 -5.32
N LEU A 195 60.08 2.17 -6.66
CA LEU A 195 60.79 1.20 -7.52
C LEU A 195 61.91 1.87 -8.32
#